data_AF-A0A347AM88-F1
#
_entry.id   AF-A0A347AM88-F1
#
_cell.length_a   1.000
_cell.length_b   1.000
_cell.length_c   1.000
_cell.angle_alpha   90.00
_cell.angle_beta   90.00
_cell.angle_gamma   90.00
#
_symmetry.space_group_name_H-M   'P 1'
#
loop_
_entity.id
_entity.type
_entity.pdbx_description
1 polymer ?
#
loop_
_entity_poly.entity_id
_entity_poly.type
_entity_poly.pdbx_seq_one_letter_code
_entity_poly.pdbx_strand_id
1 'polypeptide(L)'
;MNPLIMLLIVTFVTDSNNIKGGYEMVESNETGKKSGKKGFLIHLLIYIVINLFLAIMNILTAPGYLWFLWVAGGWGIAVVIHGIAVFAS
;
A
#
# COMPACT_ATOMS: atom_id res chain seq x y z
N MET A 1 -32.90 -42.95 8.70
CA MET A 1 -32.70 -41.61 8.09
C MET A 1 -33.97 -41.25 7.34
N ASN A 2 -34.64 -40.17 7.73
CA ASN A 2 -35.86 -39.71 7.06
C ASN A 2 -35.47 -38.99 5.75
N PRO A 3 -35.96 -39.43 4.57
CA PRO A 3 -35.60 -38.81 3.29
C PRO A 3 -35.99 -37.33 3.19
N LEU A 4 -37.03 -36.90 3.92
CA LEU A 4 -37.43 -35.49 3.97
C LEU A 4 -36.42 -34.63 4.73
N ILE A 5 -35.79 -35.17 5.79
CA ILE A 5 -34.73 -34.47 6.54
C ILE A 5 -33.47 -34.35 5.67
N MET A 6 -33.15 -35.39 4.89
CA MET A 6 -32.02 -35.37 3.96
C MET A 6 -32.21 -34.34 2.83
N LEU A 7 -33.41 -34.26 2.26
CA LEU A 7 -33.72 -33.28 1.21
C LEU A 7 -33.68 -31.82 1.73
N LEU A 8 -34.15 -31.59 2.97
CA LEU A 8 -34.08 -30.28 3.62
C LEU A 8 -32.63 -29.85 3.89
N ILE A 9 -31.77 -30.78 4.32
CA ILE A 9 -30.34 -30.50 4.52
C ILE A 9 -29.64 -30.22 3.19
N VAL A 10 -29.87 -31.03 2.16
CA VAL A 10 -29.20 -30.86 0.86
C VAL A 10 -29.59 -29.53 0.21
N THR A 11 -30.88 -29.17 0.23
CA THR A 11 -31.34 -27.88 -0.33
C THR A 11 -30.75 -26.68 0.42
N PHE A 12 -30.71 -26.72 1.76
CA PHE A 12 -30.10 -25.68 2.57
C PHE A 12 -28.58 -25.57 2.37
N VAL A 13 -27.88 -26.70 2.28
CA VAL A 13 -26.42 -26.75 2.03
C VAL A 13 -26.09 -26.22 0.63
N THR A 14 -26.87 -26.58 -0.39
CA THR A 14 -26.70 -26.06 -1.75
C THR A 14 -26.88 -24.55 -1.83
N ASP A 15 -27.90 -24.00 -1.16
CA ASP A 15 -28.13 -22.56 -1.09
C ASP A 15 -26.97 -21.82 -0.39
N SER A 16 -26.52 -22.35 0.75
CA SER A 16 -25.38 -21.81 1.49
C SER A 16 -24.13 -21.72 0.62
N ASN A 17 -23.77 -22.78 -0.11
CA ASN A 17 -22.57 -22.80 -0.96
C ASN A 17 -22.65 -21.79 -2.13
N ASN A 18 -23.84 -21.55 -2.69
CA ASN A 18 -24.04 -20.57 -3.77
C ASN A 18 -23.88 -19.13 -3.27
N ILE A 19 -24.44 -18.81 -2.09
CA ILE A 19 -24.21 -17.52 -1.42
C ILE A 19 -22.73 -17.33 -1.08
N LYS A 20 -22.06 -18.42 -0.67
CA LYS A 20 -20.61 -18.40 -0.38
C LYS A 20 -19.75 -18.02 -1.57
N GLY A 21 -19.95 -18.69 -2.70
CA GLY A 21 -19.26 -18.33 -3.94
C GLY A 21 -19.55 -16.88 -4.36
N GLY A 22 -20.77 -16.38 -4.15
CA GLY A 22 -21.16 -15.02 -4.47
C GLY A 22 -20.38 -13.95 -3.70
N TYR A 23 -20.20 -14.10 -2.37
CA TYR A 23 -19.46 -13.12 -1.59
C TYR A 23 -17.94 -13.20 -1.84
N GLU A 24 -17.36 -14.38 -2.09
CA GLU A 24 -15.92 -14.53 -2.37
C GLU A 24 -15.55 -13.88 -3.73
N MET A 25 -16.45 -13.95 -4.71
CA MET A 25 -16.31 -13.30 -6.02
C MET A 25 -16.41 -11.77 -5.94
N VAL A 26 -17.21 -11.25 -5.01
CA VAL A 26 -17.33 -9.80 -4.72
C VAL A 26 -16.13 -9.31 -3.89
N GLU A 27 -15.69 -10.07 -2.89
CA GLU A 27 -14.53 -9.68 -2.07
C GLU A 27 -13.20 -9.73 -2.86
N SER A 28 -13.04 -10.71 -3.76
CA SER A 28 -11.86 -10.81 -4.63
C SER A 28 -11.80 -9.76 -5.75
N ASN A 29 -12.95 -9.19 -6.16
CA ASN A 29 -13.00 -8.13 -7.18
C ASN A 29 -12.92 -6.71 -6.58
N GLU A 30 -13.34 -6.51 -5.32
CA GLU A 30 -13.20 -5.25 -4.58
C GLU A 30 -11.78 -5.01 -4.07
N THR A 31 -11.01 -6.09 -3.87
CA THR A 31 -9.57 -6.04 -3.60
C THR A 31 -8.73 -5.87 -4.87
N GLY A 32 -9.39 -5.78 -6.02
CA GLY A 32 -8.79 -5.52 -7.33
C GLY A 32 -8.02 -4.21 -7.37
N LYS A 33 -6.69 -4.33 -7.30
CA LYS A 33 -5.70 -3.33 -7.73
C LYS A 33 -5.33 -2.24 -6.72
N LYS A 34 -4.61 -2.62 -5.66
CA LYS A 34 -3.69 -1.69 -4.98
C LYS A 34 -2.24 -2.04 -5.31
N SER A 35 -1.91 -1.64 -6.53
CA SER A 35 -0.59 -1.30 -7.07
C SER A 35 0.51 -1.16 -6.01
N GLY A 36 1.51 -2.04 -6.01
CA GLY A 36 2.71 -1.94 -5.18
C GLY A 36 3.44 -0.59 -5.27
N LYS A 37 3.12 0.22 -6.29
CA LYS A 37 3.59 1.59 -6.52
C LYS A 37 3.09 2.63 -5.48
N LYS A 38 2.00 2.35 -4.75
CA LYS A 38 1.42 3.30 -3.77
C LYS A 38 2.30 3.48 -2.53
N GLY A 39 2.95 2.42 -2.04
CA GLY A 39 3.86 2.49 -0.89
C GLY A 39 5.08 3.36 -1.18
N PHE A 40 5.65 3.22 -2.37
CA PHE A 40 6.79 4.03 -2.82
C PHE A 40 6.45 5.53 -2.91
N LEU A 41 5.29 5.87 -3.48
CA LEU A 41 4.84 7.27 -3.59
C LEU A 41 4.73 7.95 -2.22
N ILE A 42 4.24 7.24 -1.21
CA ILE A 42 4.15 7.76 0.17
C ILE A 42 5.55 8.02 0.76
N HIS A 43 6.49 7.09 0.57
CA HIS A 43 7.87 7.28 1.02
C HIS A 43 8.56 8.45 0.31
N LEU A 44 8.35 8.61 -0.99
CA LEU A 44 8.87 9.74 -1.75
C LEU A 44 8.27 11.08 -1.27
N LEU A 45 6.96 11.10 -1.00
CA LEU A 45 6.28 12.30 -0.52
C LEU A 45 6.80 12.74 0.86
N ILE A 46 6.97 11.78 1.79
CA ILE A 46 7.55 12.04 3.11
C ILE A 46 8.98 12.56 2.97
N TYR A 47 9.79 11.97 2.08
CA TYR A 47 11.15 12.43 1.82
C TYR A 47 11.17 13.89 1.34
N ILE A 48 10.31 14.27 0.40
CA ILE A 48 10.24 15.65 -0.10
C ILE A 48 9.82 16.61 1.02
N VAL A 49 8.78 16.28 1.79
CA VAL A 49 8.27 17.13 2.87
C VAL A 49 9.33 17.37 3.95
N ILE A 50 10.03 16.32 4.38
CA ILE A 50 11.09 16.43 5.39
C ILE A 50 12.27 17.24 4.87
N ASN A 51 12.72 17.02 3.64
CA ASN A 51 13.82 17.79 3.06
C ASN A 51 13.48 19.27 2.87
N LEU A 52 12.24 19.59 2.47
CA LEU A 52 11.78 20.97 2.36
C LEU A 52 11.74 21.65 3.73
N PHE A 53 11.24 20.96 4.75
CA PHE A 53 11.24 21.46 6.13
C PHE A 53 12.67 21.69 6.65
N LEU A 54 13.59 20.76 6.41
CA LEU A 54 15.01 20.89 6.75
C LEU A 54 15.69 22.05 6.02
N ALA A 55 15.38 22.26 4.74
CA ALA A 55 15.91 23.37 3.95
C ALA A 55 15.47 24.72 4.54
N ILE A 56 14.20 24.85 4.90
CA ILE A 56 13.67 26.05 5.57
C ILE A 56 14.40 26.24 6.91
N MET A 57 14.48 25.20 7.73
CA MET A 57 15.17 25.26 9.02
C MET A 57 16.66 25.62 8.88
N ASN A 58 17.34 25.12 7.86
CA ASN A 58 18.74 25.42 7.59
C ASN A 58 18.93 26.90 7.25
N ILE A 59 18.07 27.46 6.39
CA ILE A 59 18.12 28.88 6.04
C ILE A 59 17.86 29.76 7.28
N LEU A 60 16.96 29.33 8.16
CA LEU A 60 16.61 30.08 9.37
C LEU A 60 17.67 29.97 10.49
N THR A 61 18.34 28.84 10.63
CA THR A 61 19.28 28.60 11.74
C THR A 61 20.75 28.80 11.37
N ALA A 62 21.15 28.46 10.14
CA ALA A 62 22.54 28.49 9.69
C ALA A 62 22.63 28.75 8.17
N PRO A 63 22.32 29.97 7.70
CA PRO A 63 22.33 30.28 6.26
C PRO A 63 23.72 30.14 5.61
N GLY A 64 24.80 30.20 6.40
CA GLY A 64 26.18 30.03 5.92
C GLY A 64 26.66 28.58 5.82
N TYR A 65 25.90 27.61 6.33
CA TYR A 65 26.27 26.19 6.32
C TYR A 65 25.06 25.34 5.94
N LEU A 66 25.08 24.80 4.71
CA LEU A 66 23.98 24.02 4.13
C LEU A 66 23.98 22.56 4.64
N TRP A 67 23.82 22.37 5.95
CA TRP A 67 23.80 21.04 6.59
C TRP A 67 22.67 20.15 6.06
N PHE A 68 21.57 20.73 5.58
CA PHE A 68 20.46 19.96 5.00
C PHE A 68 20.88 19.14 3.77
N LEU A 69 21.92 19.57 3.02
CA LEU A 69 22.43 18.83 1.85
C LEU A 69 23.03 17.48 2.25
N TRP A 70 23.63 17.38 3.43
CA TRP A 70 24.15 16.11 3.93
C TRP A 70 23.04 15.12 4.25
N VAL A 71 21.96 15.58 4.87
CA VAL A 71 20.78 14.77 5.16
C VAL A 71 20.06 14.37 3.86
N ALA A 72 19.88 15.33 2.95
CA ALA A 72 19.26 15.13 1.65
C ALA A 72 20.05 14.13 0.80
N GLY A 73 21.38 14.29 0.72
CA GLY A 73 22.26 13.43 -0.05
C GLY A 73 22.35 12.02 0.52
N GLY A 74 22.57 11.89 1.84
CA GLY A 74 22.71 10.59 2.48
C GLY A 74 21.46 9.71 2.35
N TRP A 75 20.28 10.30 2.56
CA TRP A 75 19.01 9.56 2.51
C TRP A 75 18.40 9.53 1.10
N GLY A 76 18.70 10.52 0.27
CA GLY A 76 18.18 10.61 -1.10
C GLY A 76 18.67 9.49 -2.00
N ILE A 77 19.91 9.03 -1.82
CA ILE A 77 20.47 7.90 -2.58
C ILE A 77 19.65 6.62 -2.34
N ALA A 78 19.24 6.35 -1.10
CA ALA A 78 18.42 5.19 -0.77
C ALA A 78 17.01 5.27 -1.40
N VAL A 79 16.40 6.45 -1.43
CA VAL A 79 15.08 6.68 -2.06
C VAL A 79 15.16 6.49 -3.59
N VAL A 80 16.23 6.97 -4.23
CA VAL A 80 16.45 6.79 -5.68
C VAL A 80 16.61 5.32 -6.03
N ILE A 81 17.41 4.56 -5.27
CA ILE A 81 17.59 3.12 -5.48
C ILE A 81 16.26 2.37 -5.32
N HIS A 82 15.49 2.70 -4.29
CA HIS A 82 14.18 2.09 -4.06
C HIS A 82 13.18 2.42 -5.18
N GLY A 83 13.22 3.64 -5.72
CA GLY A 83 12.40 4.04 -6.86
C GLY A 83 12.72 3.26 -8.12
N ILE A 84 13.99 3.09 -8.45
CA ILE A 84 14.42 2.27 -9.58
C ILE A 84 13.92 0.84 -9.42
N ALA A 85 14.03 0.25 -8.23
CA ALA A 85 13.57 -1.11 -7.96
C ALA A 85 12.05 -1.30 -8.13
N VAL A 86 11.24 -0.31 -7.71
CA VAL A 86 9.76 -0.36 -7.80
C VAL A 86 9.25 -0.13 -9.23
N PHE A 87 9.98 0.66 -10.04
CA PHE A 87 9.62 0.90 -11.44
C PHE A 87 10.21 -0.12 -12.41
N ALA A 88 11.26 -0.86 -12.01
CA ALA A 88 11.85 -1.94 -12.79
C ALA A 88 11.15 -3.31 -12.59
N SER A 89 10.25 -3.44 -11.59
CA SER A 89 9.38 -4.61 -11.35
C SER A 89 8.01 -4.47 -12.00
#